data_AF-A0AA97JP72-F1
#
_entry.id   AF-A0AA97JP72-F1
#
_cell.length_a   1.000
_cell.length_b   1.000
_cell.length_c   1.000
_cell.angle_alpha   90.00
_cell.angle_beta   90.00
_cell.angle_gamma   90.00
#
_symmetry.space_group_name_H-M   'P 1'
#
loop_
_entity.id
_entity.type
_entity.pdbx_description
1 polymer ?
#
loop_
_entity_poly.entity_id
_entity_poly.type
_entity_poly.pdbx_seq_one_letter_code
_entity_poly.pdbx_strand_id
1 'polypeptide(L)'
;MAVAVGPGLGVEELSLLEKSLGLKKGNKYSSQGERKIPVLQTNNGPSLTGLTTIAMHLVKQAKQDQLLGSTAEEKAIVQQWLEYRVTQVDNQSSKEESRIILKDLNSYLEDKVYVTGNNFTLADILMYYGLHHIIADLTVQEKEKYLNVSRWFNHIQHYPDVGEIYSRLLDHRPVIQGEIRYFIKEFEEKRGFREVRVLENLKNTVFEANDQTLPKCEQVMHDSLNEALRRLQAGNNMINRLQQRDQEGKQLQTEKLMAGEKQRIAQWEEFLKEQHHLKAVVDEEHAKAMERLKEQYAIMEKDLIKHTL
;
A
#
# COMPACT_ATOMS: atom_id res chain seq x y z
N MET A 1 -43.01 6.06 34.94
CA MET A 1 -43.47 5.68 33.59
C MET A 1 -42.82 4.36 33.23
N ALA A 2 -43.59 3.28 33.15
CA ALA A 2 -43.08 1.97 32.76
C ALA A 2 -42.76 2.01 31.26
N VAL A 3 -41.49 1.82 30.90
CA VAL A 3 -41.07 1.60 29.52
C VAL A 3 -41.82 0.37 29.03
N ALA A 4 -42.66 0.51 28.00
CA ALA A 4 -43.30 -0.61 27.35
C ALA A 4 -42.19 -1.46 26.71
N VAL A 5 -41.76 -2.48 27.43
CA VAL A 5 -40.78 -3.46 26.97
C VAL A 5 -41.44 -4.20 25.80
N GLY A 6 -40.86 -4.05 24.60
CA GLY A 6 -41.34 -4.73 23.40
C GLY A 6 -41.48 -6.25 23.60
N PRO A 7 -42.36 -6.90 22.81
CA PRO A 7 -42.65 -8.33 22.96
C PRO A 7 -41.35 -9.15 22.94
N GLY A 8 -41.27 -10.17 23.80
CA GLY A 8 -40.15 -11.11 23.77
C GLY A 8 -40.18 -11.94 22.48
N LEU A 9 -39.02 -12.44 22.03
CA LEU A 9 -38.88 -13.27 20.82
C LEU A 9 -39.91 -14.42 20.77
N GLY A 10 -40.18 -15.07 21.90
CA GLY A 10 -41.19 -16.14 21.97
C GLY A 10 -42.62 -15.69 21.64
N VAL A 11 -42.99 -14.43 21.87
CA VAL A 11 -44.31 -13.89 21.47
C VAL A 11 -44.39 -13.71 19.96
N GLU A 12 -43.30 -13.30 19.33
CA GLU A 12 -43.21 -13.19 17.88
C GLU A 12 -43.30 -14.57 17.24
N GLU A 13 -42.53 -15.55 17.73
CA GLU A 13 -42.59 -16.95 17.27
C GLU A 13 -44.00 -17.55 17.36
N LEU A 14 -44.72 -17.30 18.47
CA LEU A 14 -46.11 -17.77 18.62
C LEU A 14 -47.07 -17.08 17.66
N SER A 15 -46.84 -15.80 17.36
CA SER A 15 -47.63 -15.05 16.38
C SER A 15 -47.39 -15.58 14.95
N LEU A 16 -46.16 -16.00 14.64
CA LEU A 16 -45.83 -16.67 13.37
C LEU A 16 -46.52 -18.02 13.28
N LEU A 17 -46.43 -18.83 14.35
CA LEU A 17 -47.07 -20.14 14.41
C LEU A 17 -48.60 -20.01 14.24
N GLU A 18 -49.26 -19.12 14.98
CA GLU A 18 -50.71 -18.88 14.86
C GLU A 18 -51.12 -18.58 13.40
N LYS A 19 -50.32 -17.75 12.72
CA LYS A 19 -50.56 -17.42 11.31
C LYS A 19 -50.32 -18.62 10.38
N SER A 20 -49.25 -19.40 10.60
CA SER A 20 -48.93 -20.59 9.80
C SER A 20 -49.97 -21.70 9.96
N LEU A 21 -50.63 -21.77 11.12
CA LEU A 21 -51.73 -22.69 11.40
C LEU A 21 -53.08 -22.22 10.82
N GLY A 22 -53.12 -21.05 10.16
CA GLY A 22 -54.33 -20.49 9.57
C GLY A 22 -55.36 -20.00 10.60
N LEU A 23 -54.95 -19.77 11.85
CA LEU A 23 -55.84 -19.24 12.88
C LEU A 23 -56.13 -17.75 12.61
N LYS A 24 -57.39 -17.34 12.80
CA LYS A 24 -57.78 -15.93 12.70
C LYS A 24 -57.17 -15.16 13.88
N LYS A 25 -56.53 -14.00 13.62
CA LYS A 25 -55.95 -13.13 14.64
C LYS A 25 -56.96 -12.85 15.76
N GLY A 26 -56.79 -13.52 16.90
CA GLY A 26 -57.69 -13.40 18.04
C GLY A 26 -56.99 -13.63 19.38
N ASN A 27 -55.83 -14.28 19.38
CA ASN A 27 -55.07 -14.54 20.58
C ASN A 27 -54.30 -13.30 21.03
N LYS A 28 -54.31 -13.05 22.35
CA LYS A 28 -53.56 -11.97 22.98
C LYS A 28 -52.40 -12.55 23.75
N TYR A 29 -51.20 -12.30 23.25
CA TYR A 29 -49.96 -12.69 23.90
C TYR A 29 -49.41 -11.54 24.75
N SER A 30 -48.86 -11.88 25.91
CA SER A 30 -48.04 -11.01 26.73
C SER A 30 -46.75 -11.73 27.15
N SER A 31 -45.83 -11.03 27.80
CA SER A 31 -44.60 -11.61 28.34
C SER A 31 -44.53 -11.37 29.85
N GLN A 32 -44.07 -12.37 30.61
CA GLN A 32 -43.93 -12.29 32.07
C GLN A 32 -42.49 -12.55 32.51
N GLY A 33 -42.05 -11.79 33.53
CA GLY A 33 -40.74 -11.93 34.17
C GLY A 33 -39.57 -11.39 33.34
N GLU A 34 -38.36 -11.41 33.91
CA GLU A 34 -37.13 -10.93 33.26
C GLU A 34 -36.80 -11.72 31.99
N ARG A 35 -37.10 -13.03 32.00
CA ARG A 35 -36.91 -13.93 30.85
C ARG A 35 -37.97 -13.74 29.75
N LYS A 36 -38.90 -12.79 29.90
CA LYS A 36 -39.98 -12.50 28.94
C LYS A 36 -40.74 -13.75 28.46
N ILE A 37 -41.07 -14.65 29.38
CA ILE A 37 -41.77 -15.91 29.06
C ILE A 37 -43.15 -15.58 28.48
N PRO A 38 -43.55 -16.14 27.32
CA PRO A 38 -44.82 -15.81 26.70
C PRO A 38 -46.00 -16.36 27.52
N VAL A 39 -47.08 -15.56 27.56
CA VAL A 39 -48.35 -15.89 28.22
C VAL A 39 -49.49 -15.63 27.23
N LEU A 40 -50.37 -16.61 27.06
CA LEU A 40 -51.60 -16.49 26.30
C LEU A 40 -52.79 -16.27 27.24
N GLN A 41 -53.48 -15.14 27.07
CA GLN A 41 -54.74 -14.87 27.75
C GLN A 41 -55.88 -15.58 27.03
N THR A 42 -56.43 -16.64 27.64
CA THR A 42 -57.56 -17.38 27.09
C THR A 42 -58.88 -16.81 27.60
N ASN A 43 -59.88 -16.68 26.73
CA ASN A 43 -61.21 -16.18 27.13
C ASN A 43 -62.01 -17.18 27.98
N ASN A 44 -61.74 -18.49 27.82
CA ASN A 44 -62.54 -19.58 28.40
C ASN A 44 -61.69 -20.60 29.20
N GLY A 45 -60.69 -20.13 29.96
CA GLY A 45 -59.80 -21.03 30.71
C GLY A 45 -58.70 -20.31 31.48
N PRO A 46 -57.81 -21.07 32.17
CA PRO A 46 -56.63 -20.49 32.81
C PRO A 46 -55.65 -19.96 31.77
N SER A 47 -54.96 -18.86 32.08
CA SER A 47 -53.86 -18.35 31.26
C SER A 47 -52.79 -19.41 31.06
N LEU A 48 -52.35 -19.58 29.81
CA LEU A 48 -51.31 -20.53 29.46
C LEU A 48 -49.95 -19.82 29.43
N THR A 49 -48.93 -20.42 30.03
CA THR A 49 -47.59 -19.84 30.12
C THR A 49 -46.57 -20.81 29.53
N GLY A 50 -45.61 -20.26 28.77
CA GLY A 50 -44.51 -21.00 28.17
C GLY A 50 -44.70 -21.24 26.67
N LEU A 51 -43.61 -21.13 25.92
CA LEU A 51 -43.59 -21.20 24.46
C LEU A 51 -44.21 -22.51 23.95
N THR A 52 -43.70 -23.64 24.41
CA THR A 52 -44.12 -24.97 23.95
C THR A 52 -45.55 -25.29 24.37
N THR A 53 -45.95 -24.93 25.59
CA THR A 53 -47.33 -25.09 26.10
C THR A 53 -48.33 -24.36 25.23
N ILE A 54 -48.07 -23.08 24.95
CA ILE A 54 -48.95 -22.26 24.12
C ILE A 54 -48.94 -22.78 22.67
N ALA A 55 -47.79 -23.12 22.11
CA ALA A 55 -47.68 -23.66 20.76
C ALA A 55 -48.50 -24.95 20.57
N MET A 56 -48.43 -25.88 21.53
CA MET A 56 -49.26 -27.09 21.51
C MET A 56 -50.76 -26.76 21.60
N HIS A 57 -51.14 -25.77 22.39
CA HIS A 57 -52.52 -25.31 22.46
C HIS A 57 -53.00 -24.74 21.11
N LEU A 58 -52.18 -23.93 20.44
CA LEU A 58 -52.50 -23.38 19.12
C LEU A 58 -52.68 -24.48 18.07
N VAL A 59 -51.83 -25.51 18.08
CA VAL A 59 -51.97 -26.67 17.19
C VAL A 59 -53.31 -27.39 17.42
N LYS A 60 -53.68 -27.61 18.68
CA LYS A 60 -54.99 -28.19 19.02
C LYS A 60 -56.16 -27.29 18.62
N GLN A 61 -56.03 -25.98 18.81
CA GLN A 61 -57.03 -24.99 18.40
C GLN A 61 -57.24 -25.01 16.88
N ALA A 62 -56.17 -25.19 16.11
CA ALA A 62 -56.18 -25.31 14.65
C ALA A 62 -56.67 -26.68 14.15
N LYS A 63 -56.92 -27.64 15.06
CA LYS A 63 -57.28 -29.03 14.74
C LYS A 63 -56.25 -29.74 13.87
N GLN A 64 -54.97 -29.43 14.07
CA GLN A 64 -53.85 -30.04 13.35
C GLN A 64 -53.06 -31.00 14.26
N ASP A 65 -53.77 -31.87 14.97
CA ASP A 65 -53.19 -32.76 15.99
C ASP A 65 -52.07 -33.66 15.45
N GLN A 66 -52.02 -33.92 14.14
CA GLN A 66 -50.92 -34.64 13.49
C GLN A 66 -49.55 -33.99 13.73
N LEU A 67 -49.48 -32.66 13.93
CA LEU A 67 -48.23 -31.96 14.23
C LEU A 67 -47.69 -32.27 15.63
N LEU A 68 -48.52 -32.84 16.52
CA LEU A 68 -48.10 -33.31 17.83
C LEU A 68 -47.64 -34.77 17.82
N GLY A 69 -47.66 -35.43 16.66
CA GLY A 69 -47.35 -36.85 16.49
C GLY A 69 -48.60 -37.73 16.45
N SER A 70 -48.57 -38.76 15.60
CA SER A 70 -49.67 -39.69 15.35
C SER A 70 -49.61 -40.92 16.26
N THR A 71 -48.41 -41.37 16.65
CA THR A 71 -48.18 -42.51 17.55
C THR A 71 -47.74 -42.06 18.95
N ALA A 72 -47.73 -42.97 19.92
CA ALA A 72 -47.25 -42.64 21.28
C ALA A 72 -45.75 -42.31 21.27
N GLU A 73 -44.99 -43.04 20.46
CA GLU A 73 -43.56 -42.88 20.26
C GLU A 73 -43.27 -41.52 19.60
N GLU A 74 -43.99 -41.18 18.53
CA GLU A 74 -43.80 -39.90 17.85
C GLU A 74 -44.16 -38.72 18.75
N LYS A 75 -45.24 -38.83 19.53
CA LYS A 75 -45.60 -37.82 20.54
C LYS A 75 -44.49 -37.62 21.57
N ALA A 76 -43.86 -38.71 22.04
CA ALA A 76 -42.76 -38.62 22.97
C ALA A 76 -41.53 -37.92 22.36
N ILE A 77 -41.19 -38.23 21.10
CA ILE A 77 -40.09 -37.58 20.38
C ILE A 77 -40.40 -36.09 20.16
N VAL A 78 -41.63 -35.73 19.80
CA VAL A 78 -42.03 -34.32 19.71
C VAL A 78 -41.78 -33.61 21.04
N GLN A 79 -42.25 -34.16 22.16
CA GLN A 79 -42.02 -33.56 23.49
C GLN A 79 -40.53 -33.42 23.82
N GLN A 80 -39.73 -34.45 23.54
CA GLN A 80 -38.28 -34.41 23.75
C GLN A 80 -37.65 -33.22 23.04
N TRP A 81 -38.01 -32.96 21.78
CA TRP A 81 -37.44 -31.85 21.01
C TRP A 81 -38.00 -30.49 21.41
N LEU A 82 -39.26 -30.42 21.86
CA LEU A 82 -39.82 -29.22 22.48
C LEU A 82 -39.10 -28.86 23.79
N GLU A 83 -38.78 -29.86 24.60
CA GLU A 83 -37.97 -29.67 25.80
C GLU A 83 -36.54 -29.24 25.45
N TYR A 84 -35.91 -29.90 24.47
CA TYR A 84 -34.58 -29.54 23.98
C TYR A 84 -34.53 -28.09 23.49
N ARG A 85 -35.57 -27.63 22.77
CA ARG A 85 -35.69 -26.24 22.31
C ARG A 85 -35.58 -25.24 23.47
N VAL A 86 -36.38 -25.43 24.53
CA VAL A 86 -36.43 -24.46 25.65
C VAL A 86 -35.31 -24.63 26.67
N THR A 87 -34.71 -25.81 26.77
CA THR A 87 -33.66 -26.10 27.76
C THR A 87 -32.26 -25.91 27.21
N GLN A 88 -32.01 -26.26 25.94
CA GLN A 88 -30.68 -26.21 25.32
C GLN A 88 -30.57 -25.03 24.34
N VAL A 89 -31.49 -24.93 23.37
CA VAL A 89 -31.37 -23.93 22.30
C VAL A 89 -31.59 -22.51 22.82
N ASP A 90 -32.62 -22.28 23.63
CA ASP A 90 -32.95 -20.95 24.16
C ASP A 90 -31.99 -20.48 25.27
N ASN A 91 -31.38 -21.41 26.01
CA ASN A 91 -30.47 -21.08 27.12
C ASN A 91 -28.99 -21.01 26.71
N GLN A 92 -28.66 -21.23 25.43
CA GLN A 92 -27.29 -21.11 24.97
C GLN A 92 -26.78 -19.67 25.17
N SER A 93 -25.58 -19.55 25.70
CA SER A 93 -24.95 -18.28 26.05
C SER A 93 -23.61 -18.06 25.33
N SER A 94 -23.06 -19.13 24.74
CA SER A 94 -21.74 -19.11 24.11
C SER A 94 -21.71 -19.74 22.72
N LYS A 95 -20.74 -19.30 21.90
CA LYS A 95 -20.48 -19.90 20.58
C LYS A 95 -20.05 -21.37 20.66
N GLU A 96 -19.47 -21.80 21.79
CA GLU A 96 -19.04 -23.20 21.95
C GLU A 96 -20.24 -24.12 22.21
N GLU A 97 -21.20 -23.70 23.04
CA GLU A 97 -22.47 -24.41 23.22
C GLU A 97 -23.25 -24.51 21.89
N SER A 98 -23.27 -23.43 21.11
CA SER A 98 -23.86 -23.46 19.76
C SER A 98 -23.22 -24.51 18.85
N ARG A 99 -21.89 -24.68 18.91
CA ARG A 99 -21.18 -25.71 18.13
C ARG A 99 -21.49 -27.13 18.60
N ILE A 100 -21.66 -27.34 19.90
CA ILE A 100 -22.05 -28.64 20.47
C ILE A 100 -23.46 -28.99 19.97
N ILE A 101 -24.42 -28.06 20.10
CA ILE A 101 -25.80 -28.23 19.60
C ILE A 101 -25.79 -28.59 18.11
N LEU A 102 -25.04 -27.85 17.28
CA LEU A 102 -24.96 -28.11 15.84
C LEU A 102 -24.32 -29.46 15.52
N LYS A 103 -23.28 -29.86 16.26
CA LYS A 103 -22.61 -31.16 16.05
C LYS A 103 -23.54 -32.33 16.39
N ASP A 104 -24.23 -32.24 17.52
CA ASP A 104 -25.12 -33.30 17.98
C ASP A 104 -26.35 -33.40 17.06
N LEU A 105 -26.95 -32.27 16.70
CA LEU A 105 -28.06 -32.22 15.77
C LEU A 105 -27.66 -32.70 14.37
N ASN A 106 -26.47 -32.37 13.89
CA ASN A 106 -25.99 -32.83 12.58
C ASN A 106 -25.82 -34.34 12.52
N SER A 107 -25.38 -34.95 13.62
CA SER A 107 -25.27 -36.41 13.73
C SER A 107 -26.66 -37.05 13.83
N TYR A 108 -27.55 -36.46 14.63
CA TYR A 108 -28.92 -36.96 14.80
C TYR A 108 -29.76 -36.92 13.51
N LEU A 109 -29.57 -35.90 12.69
CA LEU A 109 -30.30 -35.70 11.42
C LEU A 109 -29.68 -36.44 10.23
N GLU A 110 -28.63 -37.24 10.42
CA GLU A 110 -27.96 -37.94 9.32
C GLU A 110 -28.92 -38.82 8.51
N ASP A 111 -29.80 -39.54 9.20
CA ASP A 111 -30.74 -40.51 8.65
C ASP A 111 -32.21 -40.04 8.69
N LYS A 112 -32.47 -38.74 8.93
CA LYS A 112 -33.83 -38.21 9.12
C LYS A 112 -34.14 -37.01 8.24
N VAL A 113 -35.35 -36.97 7.68
CA VAL A 113 -35.83 -35.81 6.91
C VAL A 113 -36.30 -34.70 7.85
N TYR A 114 -37.01 -35.08 8.91
CA TYR A 114 -37.54 -34.22 9.95
C TYR A 114 -36.99 -34.61 11.32
N VAL A 115 -37.13 -33.75 12.32
CA VAL A 115 -36.61 -34.00 13.67
C VAL A 115 -37.23 -35.25 14.30
N THR A 116 -38.48 -35.58 13.96
CA THR A 116 -39.18 -36.80 14.42
C THR A 116 -39.03 -38.00 13.47
N GLY A 117 -38.21 -37.88 12.42
CA GLY A 117 -37.98 -38.92 11.42
C GLY A 117 -38.54 -38.53 10.06
N ASN A 118 -39.72 -39.05 9.72
CA ASN A 118 -40.31 -38.94 8.37
C ASN A 118 -41.52 -38.01 8.27
N ASN A 119 -42.07 -37.55 9.39
CA ASN A 119 -43.23 -36.68 9.41
C ASN A 119 -42.84 -35.29 9.88
N PHE A 120 -43.45 -34.27 9.27
CA PHE A 120 -43.30 -32.90 9.71
C PHE A 120 -44.14 -32.65 10.98
N THR A 121 -43.52 -32.06 12.01
CA THR A 121 -44.17 -31.85 13.32
C THR A 121 -43.92 -30.45 13.89
N LEU A 122 -44.58 -30.14 15.01
CA LEU A 122 -44.37 -28.90 15.75
C LEU A 122 -42.90 -28.74 16.21
N ALA A 123 -42.20 -29.86 16.46
CA ALA A 123 -40.79 -29.84 16.81
C ALA A 123 -39.95 -29.21 15.70
N ASP A 124 -40.21 -29.53 14.43
CA ASP A 124 -39.49 -28.94 13.29
C ASP A 124 -39.69 -27.43 13.22
N ILE A 125 -40.93 -26.95 13.42
CA ILE A 125 -41.28 -25.53 13.37
C ILE A 125 -40.54 -24.75 14.45
N LEU A 126 -40.64 -25.21 15.71
CA LEU A 126 -40.04 -24.49 16.83
C LEU A 126 -38.52 -24.64 16.87
N MET A 127 -37.96 -25.78 16.45
CA MET A 127 -36.51 -25.89 16.29
C MET A 127 -36.01 -24.97 15.18
N TYR A 128 -36.73 -24.84 14.06
CA TYR A 128 -36.36 -23.92 12.97
C TYR A 128 -36.33 -22.47 13.45
N TYR A 129 -37.36 -22.01 14.17
CA TYR A 129 -37.38 -20.65 14.72
C TYR A 129 -36.24 -20.42 15.72
N GLY A 130 -36.00 -21.38 16.62
CA GLY A 130 -34.97 -21.27 17.67
C GLY A 130 -33.54 -21.35 17.15
N LEU A 131 -33.30 -22.05 16.04
CA LEU A 131 -31.97 -22.17 15.44
C LEU A 131 -31.67 -21.05 14.43
N HIS A 132 -32.64 -20.21 14.09
CA HIS A 132 -32.48 -19.25 13.01
C HIS A 132 -31.32 -18.28 13.24
N HIS A 133 -31.18 -17.69 14.43
CA HIS A 133 -30.08 -16.77 14.72
C HIS A 133 -28.71 -17.47 14.66
N ILE A 134 -28.63 -18.73 15.09
CA ILE A 134 -27.41 -19.53 15.01
C ILE A 134 -27.03 -19.78 13.54
N ILE A 135 -27.97 -20.26 12.74
CA ILE A 135 -27.73 -20.63 11.33
C ILE A 135 -27.48 -19.39 10.44
N ALA A 136 -28.11 -18.26 10.75
CA ALA A 136 -27.89 -16.99 10.06
C ALA A 136 -26.44 -16.51 10.20
N ASP A 137 -25.84 -16.70 11.38
CA ASP A 137 -24.47 -16.28 11.71
C ASP A 137 -23.38 -17.23 11.18
N LEU A 138 -23.74 -18.43 10.68
CA LEU A 138 -22.76 -19.38 10.16
C LEU A 138 -22.16 -18.93 8.82
N THR A 139 -20.85 -19.15 8.70
CA THR A 139 -20.13 -19.03 7.43
C THR A 139 -20.52 -20.14 6.45
N VAL A 140 -20.15 -19.97 5.17
CA VAL A 140 -20.41 -21.00 4.13
C VAL A 140 -19.73 -22.32 4.50
N GLN A 141 -18.48 -22.27 4.97
CA GLN A 141 -17.70 -23.44 5.37
C GLN A 141 -18.31 -24.16 6.58
N GLU A 142 -18.87 -23.41 7.54
CA GLU A 142 -19.58 -24.01 8.67
C GLU A 142 -20.90 -24.67 8.25
N LYS A 143 -21.61 -24.10 7.28
CA LYS A 143 -22.83 -24.72 6.72
C LYS A 143 -22.53 -26.02 5.99
N GLU A 144 -21.41 -26.09 5.27
CA GLU A 144 -20.90 -27.32 4.66
C GLU A 144 -20.49 -28.36 5.71
N LYS A 145 -19.85 -27.92 6.80
CA LYS A 145 -19.49 -28.79 7.94
C LYS A 145 -20.71 -29.42 8.60
N TYR A 146 -21.78 -28.65 8.81
CA TYR A 146 -23.04 -29.12 9.40
C TYR A 146 -24.08 -29.40 8.30
N LEU A 147 -23.71 -30.26 7.35
CA LEU A 147 -24.49 -30.53 6.13
C LEU A 147 -25.94 -30.97 6.41
N ASN A 148 -26.15 -31.88 7.35
CA ASN A 148 -27.47 -32.43 7.65
C ASN A 148 -28.38 -31.38 8.29
N VAL A 149 -27.83 -30.53 9.16
CA VAL A 149 -28.54 -29.38 9.74
C VAL A 149 -28.89 -28.38 8.64
N SER A 150 -27.93 -28.04 7.78
CA SER A 150 -28.17 -27.11 6.67
C SER A 150 -29.24 -27.63 5.70
N ARG A 151 -29.23 -28.94 5.40
CA ARG A 151 -30.25 -29.62 4.58
C ARG A 151 -31.63 -29.52 5.23
N TRP A 152 -31.74 -29.93 6.49
CA TRP A 152 -33.01 -29.88 7.22
C TRP A 152 -33.52 -28.45 7.33
N PHE A 153 -32.67 -27.49 7.72
CA PHE A 153 -33.04 -26.08 7.81
C PHE A 153 -33.50 -25.52 6.47
N ASN A 154 -32.83 -25.88 5.38
CA ASN A 154 -33.22 -25.49 4.02
C ASN A 154 -34.58 -26.10 3.61
N HIS A 155 -34.88 -27.31 4.06
CA HIS A 155 -36.16 -27.96 3.81
C HIS A 155 -37.29 -27.27 4.58
N ILE A 156 -37.10 -26.99 5.88
CA ILE A 156 -38.14 -26.36 6.72
C ILE A 156 -38.41 -24.90 6.30
N GLN A 157 -37.38 -24.13 5.92
CA GLN A 157 -37.58 -22.74 5.45
C GLN A 157 -38.37 -22.65 4.13
N HIS A 158 -38.52 -23.73 3.38
CA HIS A 158 -39.34 -23.77 2.16
C HIS A 158 -40.65 -24.53 2.37
N TYR A 159 -40.91 -25.00 3.59
CA TYR A 159 -42.19 -25.62 3.92
C TYR A 159 -43.31 -24.57 3.84
N PRO A 160 -44.44 -24.86 3.17
CA PRO A 160 -45.54 -23.91 3.01
C PRO A 160 -45.95 -23.27 4.34
N ASP A 161 -46.24 -21.97 4.29
CA ASP A 161 -46.64 -21.12 5.42
C ASP A 161 -45.61 -20.92 6.54
N VAL A 162 -44.65 -21.82 6.78
CA VAL A 162 -43.65 -21.70 7.85
C VAL A 162 -42.52 -20.74 7.45
N GLY A 163 -41.96 -20.94 6.27
CA GLY A 163 -40.84 -20.14 5.76
C GLY A 163 -41.24 -18.75 5.28
N GLU A 164 -42.31 -18.66 4.51
CA GLU A 164 -42.80 -17.42 3.89
C GLU A 164 -43.26 -16.38 4.93
N ILE A 165 -43.79 -16.85 6.06
CA ILE A 165 -44.24 -15.99 7.16
C ILE A 165 -43.03 -15.52 7.98
N TYR A 166 -42.06 -16.39 8.24
CA TYR A 166 -40.83 -16.03 8.96
C TYR A 166 -39.98 -15.03 8.16
N SER A 167 -39.75 -15.27 6.87
CA SER A 167 -38.96 -14.39 6.00
C SER A 167 -39.57 -12.99 5.83
N ARG A 168 -40.90 -12.87 5.92
CA ARG A 168 -41.58 -11.57 5.83
C ARG A 168 -41.52 -10.75 7.11
N LEU A 169 -41.38 -11.39 8.26
CA LEU A 169 -41.50 -10.73 9.56
C LEU A 169 -40.16 -10.57 10.28
N LEU A 170 -39.21 -11.49 10.06
CA LEU A 170 -37.94 -11.54 10.80
C LEU A 170 -36.69 -11.54 9.91
N ASP A 171 -36.81 -11.76 8.59
CA ASP A 171 -35.64 -11.67 7.69
C ASP A 171 -35.42 -10.22 7.24
N HIS A 172 -34.38 -9.58 7.78
CA HIS A 172 -33.93 -8.25 7.34
C HIS A 172 -33.23 -8.30 5.97
N ARG A 173 -32.99 -9.49 5.41
CA ARG A 173 -32.27 -9.66 4.14
C ARG A 173 -32.86 -8.85 2.99
N PRO A 174 -34.18 -8.66 2.81
CA PRO A 174 -34.70 -7.77 1.76
C PRO A 174 -34.33 -6.30 1.97
N VAL A 175 -34.32 -5.82 3.22
CA VAL A 175 -33.90 -4.46 3.60
C VAL A 175 -32.39 -4.31 3.41
N ILE A 176 -31.60 -5.22 3.97
CA ILE A 176 -30.14 -5.23 3.82
C ILE A 176 -29.73 -5.41 2.35
N GLN A 177 -30.40 -6.26 1.59
CA GLN A 177 -30.18 -6.38 0.14
C GLN A 177 -30.60 -5.12 -0.61
N GLY A 178 -31.63 -4.41 -0.17
CA GLY A 178 -32.01 -3.11 -0.69
C GLY A 178 -30.88 -2.09 -0.49
N GLU A 179 -30.35 -2.00 0.72
CA GLU A 179 -29.22 -1.13 1.07
C GLU A 179 -27.94 -1.53 0.34
N ILE A 180 -27.62 -2.83 0.23
CA ILE A 180 -26.47 -3.33 -0.53
C ILE A 180 -26.62 -2.98 -2.02
N ARG A 181 -27.80 -3.22 -2.62
CA ARG A 181 -28.05 -2.86 -4.01
C ARG A 181 -27.98 -1.35 -4.22
N TYR A 182 -28.49 -0.56 -3.29
CA TYR A 182 -28.39 0.90 -3.34
C TYR A 182 -26.92 1.35 -3.25
N PHE A 183 -26.14 0.79 -2.32
CA PHE A 183 -24.71 1.06 -2.19
C PHE A 183 -23.95 0.69 -3.46
N ILE A 184 -24.15 -0.52 -3.99
CA ILE A 184 -23.55 -0.98 -5.25
C ILE A 184 -23.94 -0.05 -6.40
N LYS A 185 -25.23 0.28 -6.53
CA LYS A 185 -25.73 1.18 -7.57
C LYS A 185 -25.10 2.58 -7.49
N GLU A 186 -25.04 3.18 -6.31
CA GLU A 186 -24.43 4.48 -6.11
C GLU A 186 -22.92 4.46 -6.36
N PHE A 187 -22.24 3.36 -6.03
CA PHE A 187 -20.79 3.24 -6.19
C PHE A 187 -20.38 2.87 -7.62
N GLU A 188 -21.07 1.93 -8.25
CA GLU A 188 -20.78 1.45 -9.60
C GLU A 188 -21.36 2.37 -10.69
N GLU A 189 -22.62 2.80 -10.58
CA GLU A 189 -23.28 3.57 -11.65
C GLU A 189 -22.96 5.07 -11.60
N LYS A 190 -22.94 5.72 -10.42
CA LYS A 190 -22.72 7.18 -10.35
C LYS A 190 -21.26 7.59 -10.41
N ARG A 191 -20.33 6.80 -9.89
CA ARG A 191 -18.87 7.09 -9.99
C ARG A 191 -18.26 6.58 -11.29
N GLY A 192 -18.90 5.63 -11.96
CA GLY A 192 -18.65 5.27 -13.36
C GLY A 192 -17.18 4.98 -13.67
N PHE A 193 -16.53 4.10 -12.89
CA PHE A 193 -15.12 3.74 -13.04
C PHE A 193 -14.17 4.94 -13.19
N ARG A 194 -14.53 6.11 -12.64
CA ARG A 194 -13.76 7.36 -12.79
C ARG A 194 -12.37 7.19 -12.21
N GLU A 195 -12.26 6.57 -11.03
CA GLU A 195 -11.00 6.28 -10.37
C GLU A 195 -10.12 5.35 -11.21
N VAL A 196 -10.71 4.33 -11.85
CA VAL A 196 -9.99 3.43 -12.77
C VAL A 196 -9.48 4.19 -14.00
N ARG A 197 -10.30 5.05 -14.61
CA ARG A 197 -9.86 5.91 -15.72
C ARG A 197 -8.76 6.88 -15.31
N VAL A 198 -8.84 7.46 -14.11
CA VAL A 198 -7.79 8.34 -13.59
C VAL A 198 -6.49 7.56 -13.39
N LEU A 199 -6.55 6.34 -12.83
CA LEU A 199 -5.39 5.48 -12.66
C LEU A 199 -4.79 5.04 -14.00
N GLU A 200 -5.62 4.70 -14.98
CA GLU A 200 -5.18 4.33 -16.33
C GLU A 200 -4.49 5.52 -17.03
N ASN A 201 -5.08 6.72 -16.93
CA ASN A 201 -4.47 7.94 -17.47
C ASN A 201 -3.15 8.24 -16.77
N LEU A 202 -3.09 8.11 -15.43
CA LEU A 202 -1.86 8.32 -14.66
C LEU A 202 -0.78 7.32 -15.07
N LYS A 203 -1.15 6.05 -15.26
CA LYS A 203 -0.25 4.99 -15.75
C LYS A 203 0.36 5.38 -17.10
N ASN A 204 -0.45 5.86 -18.03
CA ASN A 204 -0.01 6.24 -19.37
C ASN A 204 0.93 7.47 -19.32
N THR A 205 0.59 8.49 -18.54
CA THR A 205 1.47 9.66 -18.34
C THR A 205 2.81 9.27 -17.72
N VAL A 206 2.81 8.37 -16.73
CA VAL A 206 4.04 7.87 -16.10
C VAL A 206 4.88 7.08 -17.10
N PHE A 207 4.23 6.25 -17.93
CA PHE A 207 4.92 5.49 -18.98
C PHE A 207 5.56 6.41 -20.02
N GLU A 208 4.85 7.41 -20.53
CA GLU A 208 5.39 8.39 -21.48
C GLU A 208 6.54 9.20 -20.90
N ALA A 209 6.44 9.62 -19.64
CA ALA A 209 7.51 10.35 -18.97
C ALA A 209 8.76 9.47 -18.79
N ASN A 210 8.61 8.25 -18.28
CA ASN A 210 9.73 7.41 -17.86
C ASN A 210 10.39 6.68 -19.04
N ASP A 211 9.61 6.19 -19.99
CA ASP A 211 10.10 5.32 -21.06
C ASP A 211 10.44 6.09 -22.34
N GLN A 212 9.82 7.26 -22.56
CA GLN A 212 10.07 8.06 -23.76
C GLN A 212 10.82 9.36 -23.46
N THR A 213 10.37 10.13 -22.46
CA THR A 213 10.87 11.49 -22.25
C THR A 213 12.22 11.49 -21.54
N LEU A 214 12.35 10.70 -20.47
CA LEU A 214 13.59 10.59 -19.70
C LEU A 214 14.79 10.12 -20.56
N PRO A 215 14.68 9.01 -21.33
CA PRO A 215 15.80 8.52 -22.12
C PRO A 215 16.23 9.49 -23.22
N LYS A 216 15.26 10.17 -23.86
CA LYS A 216 15.56 11.23 -24.85
C LYS A 216 16.30 12.40 -24.20
N CYS A 217 15.90 12.81 -22.99
CA CYS A 217 16.57 13.89 -22.27
C CYS A 217 18.00 13.50 -21.88
N GLU A 218 18.18 12.27 -21.38
CA GLU A 218 19.49 11.71 -21.04
C GLU A 218 20.42 11.68 -22.25
N GLN A 219 19.92 11.21 -23.40
CA GLN A 219 20.69 11.16 -24.63
C GLN A 219 21.09 12.55 -25.14
N VAL A 220 20.16 13.51 -25.16
CA VAL A 220 20.45 14.90 -25.56
C VAL A 220 21.46 15.57 -24.62
N MET A 221 21.35 15.33 -23.31
CA MET A 221 22.33 15.81 -22.34
C MET A 221 23.70 15.20 -22.58
N HIS A 222 23.78 13.89 -22.81
CA HIS A 222 25.02 13.18 -23.06
C HIS A 222 25.74 13.74 -24.31
N ASP A 223 25.00 13.92 -25.41
CA ASP A 223 25.54 14.44 -26.66
C ASP A 223 26.03 15.88 -26.51
N SER A 224 25.24 16.72 -25.84
CA SER A 224 25.59 18.14 -25.61
C SER A 224 26.82 18.29 -24.71
N LEU A 225 26.92 17.49 -23.65
CA LEU A 225 28.08 17.48 -22.75
C LEU A 225 29.34 16.99 -23.46
N ASN A 226 29.23 15.94 -24.27
CA ASN A 226 30.34 15.42 -25.06
C ASN A 226 30.85 16.45 -26.07
N GLU A 227 29.95 17.16 -26.75
CA GLU A 227 30.33 18.21 -27.69
C GLU A 227 31.01 19.39 -26.97
N ALA A 228 30.48 19.83 -25.83
CA ALA A 228 31.11 20.86 -25.00
C ALA A 228 32.51 20.43 -24.54
N LEU A 229 32.66 19.18 -24.11
CA LEU A 229 33.95 18.62 -23.69
C LEU A 229 34.95 18.60 -24.84
N ARG A 230 34.55 18.18 -26.04
CA ARG A 230 35.41 18.19 -27.23
C ARG A 230 35.88 19.60 -27.57
N ARG A 231 34.99 20.59 -27.52
CA ARG A 231 35.34 22.00 -27.77
C ARG A 231 36.33 22.53 -26.74
N LEU A 232 36.13 22.22 -25.46
CA LEU A 232 37.05 22.57 -24.39
C LEU A 232 38.42 21.92 -24.58
N GLN A 233 38.46 20.63 -24.88
CA GLN A 233 39.71 19.91 -25.16
C GLN A 233 40.46 20.50 -26.36
N ALA A 234 39.75 20.84 -27.44
CA ALA A 234 40.34 21.49 -28.60
C ALA A 234 40.93 22.87 -28.26
N GLY A 235 40.21 23.69 -27.49
CA GLY A 235 40.68 24.98 -27.00
C GLY A 235 41.90 24.85 -26.11
N ASN A 236 41.89 23.91 -25.16
CA ASN A 236 43.00 23.66 -24.26
C ASN A 236 44.27 23.22 -25.02
N ASN A 237 44.12 22.34 -26.01
CA ASN A 237 45.21 21.92 -26.88
C ASN A 237 45.80 23.10 -27.67
N MET A 238 44.96 24.03 -28.12
CA MET A 238 45.41 25.22 -28.84
C MET A 238 46.18 26.18 -27.94
N ILE A 239 45.72 26.40 -26.70
CA ILE A 239 46.42 27.19 -25.69
C ILE A 239 47.79 26.58 -25.38
N ASN A 240 47.85 25.26 -25.16
CA ASN A 240 49.11 24.56 -24.88
C ASN A 240 50.12 24.74 -26.03
N ARG A 241 49.68 24.64 -27.30
CA ARG A 241 50.55 24.89 -28.46
C ARG A 241 51.03 26.34 -28.53
N LEU A 242 50.18 27.31 -28.22
CA LEU A 242 50.57 28.73 -28.18
C LEU A 242 51.57 28.99 -27.07
N GLN A 243 51.37 28.41 -25.89
CA GLN A 243 52.29 28.52 -24.76
C GLN A 243 53.65 27.90 -25.08
N GLN A 244 53.68 26.74 -25.73
CA GLN A 244 54.92 26.11 -26.17
C GLN A 244 55.67 26.98 -27.18
N ARG A 245 54.96 27.53 -28.18
CA ARG A 245 55.56 28.46 -29.14
C ARG A 245 56.11 29.74 -28.50
N ASP A 246 55.43 30.28 -27.50
CA ASP A 246 55.90 31.46 -26.77
C ASP A 246 57.17 31.15 -25.96
N GLN A 247 57.24 29.98 -25.32
CA GLN A 247 58.44 29.50 -24.63
C GLN A 247 59.63 29.30 -25.58
N GLU A 248 59.41 28.63 -26.72
CA GLU A 248 60.42 28.45 -27.77
C GLU A 248 60.89 29.81 -28.32
N GLY A 249 59.96 30.75 -28.55
CA GLY A 249 60.28 32.10 -29.00
C GLY A 249 61.14 32.88 -28.00
N LYS A 250 60.80 32.83 -26.71
CA LYS A 250 61.59 33.44 -25.64
C LYS A 250 62.99 32.82 -25.55
N GLN A 251 63.09 31.50 -25.63
CA GLN A 251 64.37 30.80 -25.62
C GLN A 251 65.27 31.21 -26.79
N LEU A 252 64.74 31.21 -28.01
CA LEU A 252 65.47 31.66 -29.20
C LEU A 252 65.93 33.12 -29.09
N GLN A 253 65.12 33.99 -28.48
CA GLN A 253 65.49 35.38 -28.26
C GLN A 253 66.63 35.50 -27.23
N THR A 254 66.58 34.75 -26.13
CA THR A 254 67.67 34.68 -25.15
C THR A 254 68.96 34.15 -25.78
N GLU A 255 68.88 33.09 -26.59
CA GLU A 255 70.03 32.53 -27.30
C GLU A 255 70.66 33.54 -28.27
N LYS A 256 69.84 34.30 -29.03
CA LYS A 256 70.32 35.39 -29.89
C LYS A 256 71.01 36.50 -29.10
N LEU A 257 70.46 36.90 -27.96
CA LEU A 257 71.06 37.91 -27.08
C LEU A 257 72.42 37.44 -26.55
N MET A 258 72.50 36.21 -26.06
CA MET A 258 73.74 35.59 -25.57
C MET A 258 74.82 35.48 -26.66
N ALA A 259 74.43 35.08 -27.88
CA ALA A 259 75.34 35.03 -29.02
C ALA A 259 75.87 36.42 -29.40
N GLY A 260 75.00 37.43 -29.44
CA GLY A 260 75.39 38.81 -29.72
C GLY A 260 76.28 39.42 -28.64
N GLU A 261 76.03 39.11 -27.37
CA GLU A 261 76.90 39.50 -26.25
C GLU A 261 78.29 38.87 -26.39
N LYS A 262 78.37 37.56 -26.64
CA LYS A 262 79.63 36.86 -26.85
C LYS A 262 80.42 37.43 -28.03
N GLN A 263 79.74 37.79 -29.12
CA GLN A 263 80.38 38.43 -30.27
C GLN A 263 80.93 39.81 -29.92
N ARG A 264 80.19 40.64 -29.19
CA ARG A 264 80.66 41.95 -28.74
C ARG A 264 81.88 41.85 -27.82
N ILE A 265 81.90 40.87 -26.90
CA ILE A 265 83.05 40.61 -26.04
C ILE A 265 84.29 40.26 -26.89
N ALA A 266 84.15 39.35 -27.85
CA ALA A 266 85.25 38.98 -28.75
C ALA A 266 85.76 40.18 -29.58
N GLN A 267 84.85 41.00 -30.12
CA GLN A 267 85.21 42.24 -30.84
C GLN A 267 85.92 43.25 -29.94
N TRP A 268 85.48 43.38 -28.68
CA TRP A 268 86.10 44.27 -27.69
C TRP A 268 87.51 43.79 -27.31
N GLU A 269 87.71 42.48 -27.15
CA GLU A 269 89.02 41.89 -26.90
C GLU A 269 89.99 42.13 -28.07
N GLU A 270 89.52 41.99 -29.30
CA GLU A 270 90.30 42.29 -30.50
C GLU A 270 90.65 43.77 -30.60
N PHE A 271 89.68 44.66 -30.36
CA PHE A 271 89.92 46.10 -30.31
C PHE A 271 90.93 46.49 -29.22
N LEU A 272 90.82 45.92 -28.01
CA LEU A 272 91.77 46.19 -26.93
C LEU A 272 93.19 45.73 -27.30
N LYS A 273 93.35 44.58 -27.95
CA LYS A 273 94.66 44.14 -28.45
C LYS A 273 95.26 45.15 -29.42
N GLU A 274 94.45 45.66 -30.35
CA GLU A 274 94.89 46.69 -31.30
C GLU A 274 95.27 48.00 -30.59
N GLN A 275 94.47 48.45 -29.61
CA GLN A 275 94.80 49.64 -28.82
C GLN A 275 96.09 49.48 -28.01
N HIS A 276 96.31 48.30 -27.43
CA HIS A 276 97.55 47.97 -26.74
C HIS A 276 98.75 47.96 -27.70
N HIS A 277 98.58 47.46 -28.92
CA HIS A 277 99.59 47.49 -29.95
C HIS A 277 99.95 48.93 -30.37
N LEU A 278 98.94 49.75 -30.69
CA LEU A 278 99.13 51.17 -31.02
C LEU A 278 99.83 51.93 -29.90
N LYS A 279 99.42 51.71 -28.65
CA LYS A 279 100.09 52.30 -27.49
C LYS A 279 101.56 51.89 -27.42
N ALA A 280 101.88 50.61 -27.61
CA ALA A 280 103.26 50.13 -27.60
C ALA A 280 104.11 50.79 -28.70
N VAL A 281 103.55 50.99 -29.90
CA VAL A 281 104.23 51.71 -30.99
C VAL A 281 104.51 53.17 -30.61
N VAL A 282 103.53 53.88 -30.05
CA VAL A 282 103.69 55.26 -29.59
C VAL A 282 104.70 55.36 -28.44
N ASP A 283 104.63 54.45 -27.46
CA ASP A 283 105.57 54.40 -26.34
C ASP A 283 107.01 54.15 -26.84
N GLU A 284 107.19 53.31 -27.88
CA GLU A 284 108.48 53.06 -28.51
C GLU A 284 108.99 54.29 -29.29
N GLU A 285 108.13 54.98 -30.05
CA GLU A 285 108.48 56.25 -30.70
C GLU A 285 108.85 57.33 -29.69
N HIS A 286 108.09 57.45 -28.60
CA HIS A 286 108.37 58.37 -27.50
C HIS A 286 109.71 58.04 -26.82
N ALA A 287 110.00 56.76 -26.58
CA ALA A 287 111.30 56.31 -26.05
C ALA A 287 112.46 56.69 -26.98
N LYS A 288 112.31 56.46 -28.29
CA LYS A 288 113.30 56.90 -29.30
C LYS A 288 113.49 58.41 -29.31
N ALA A 289 112.40 59.18 -29.19
CA ALA A 289 112.46 60.64 -29.14
C ALA A 289 113.13 61.15 -27.85
N MET A 290 112.80 60.57 -26.69
CA MET A 290 113.44 60.85 -25.41
C MET A 290 114.94 60.57 -25.46
N GLU A 291 115.35 59.46 -26.07
CA GLU A 291 116.77 59.12 -26.14
C GLU A 291 117.53 60.06 -27.07
N ARG A 292 116.93 60.46 -28.21
CA ARG A 292 117.48 61.55 -29.04
C ARG A 292 117.59 62.86 -28.27
N LEU A 293 116.59 63.21 -27.46
CA LEU A 293 116.61 64.42 -26.64
C LEU A 293 117.73 64.32 -25.60
N LYS A 294 117.88 63.17 -24.95
CA LYS A 294 118.91 62.90 -23.96
C LYS A 294 120.31 62.94 -24.56
N GLU A 295 120.50 62.39 -25.76
CA GLU A 295 121.73 62.55 -26.55
C GLU A 295 122.02 64.02 -26.85
N GLN A 296 121.01 64.80 -27.27
CA GLN A 296 121.16 66.25 -27.49
C GLN A 296 121.55 67.00 -26.21
N TYR A 297 120.90 66.70 -25.07
CA TYR A 297 121.26 67.29 -23.78
C TYR A 297 122.64 66.85 -23.31
N ALA A 298 123.06 65.60 -23.53
CA ALA A 298 124.39 65.13 -23.19
C ALA A 298 125.50 65.76 -24.05
N ILE A 299 125.21 66.03 -25.33
CA ILE A 299 126.10 66.83 -26.20
C ILE A 299 126.18 68.26 -25.65
N MET A 300 125.05 68.88 -25.34
CA MET A 300 125.00 70.24 -24.80
C MET A 300 125.69 70.34 -23.43
N GLU A 301 125.58 69.32 -22.59
CA GLU A 301 126.28 69.23 -21.29
C GLU A 301 127.80 69.08 -21.48
N LYS A 302 128.25 68.26 -22.44
CA LYS A 302 129.68 68.18 -22.81
C LYS A 302 130.21 69.51 -23.36
N ASP A 303 129.41 70.23 -24.13
CA ASP A 303 129.77 71.55 -24.65
C ASP A 303 129.78 72.61 -23.53
N LEU A 304 128.85 72.55 -22.57
CA LEU A 304 128.86 73.39 -21.36
C LEU A 304 130.09 73.12 -20.48
N ILE A 305 130.47 71.85 -20.28
CA ILE A 305 131.66 71.49 -19.48
C ILE A 305 132.95 71.91 -20.19
N LYS A 306 133.00 71.91 -21.53
CA LYS A 306 134.14 72.44 -22.30
C LYS A 306 134.27 73.97 -22.24
N HIS A 307 133.23 74.68 -21.81
CA HIS A 307 133.27 76.14 -21.63
C HIS A 307 133.40 76.57 -20.15
N THR A 308 133.67 75.63 -19.22
CA THR A 308 133.85 75.94 -17.78
C THR A 308 135.27 75.66 -17.24
N LEU A 309 136.30 75.66 -18.10
CA LEU A 309 137.72 75.78 -17.72
C LEU A 309 138.45 76.67 -18.73
#